data_AF-K9ZEA5-F1
#
_entry.id   AF-K9ZEA5-F1
#
_cell.length_a   1.000
_cell.length_b   1.000
_cell.length_c   1.000
_cell.angle_alpha   90.00
_cell.angle_beta   90.00
_cell.angle_gamma   90.00
#
_symmetry.space_group_name_H-M   'P 1'
#
loop_
_entity.id
_entity.type
_entity.pdbx_description
1 polymer ?
#
loop_
_entity_poly.entity_id
_entity_poly.type
_entity_poly.pdbx_seq_one_letter_code
_entity_poly.pdbx_strand_id
1 'polypeptide(L)' 'MTALVQELLNTFDRLTDSERLDLVLEILKRTVDLDFSPLSDEDLVMNAEGLFLDLDEEEAEYE' A
#
# COMPACT_ATOMS: atom_id res chain seq x y z
N MET A 1 -1.71 -14.82 -14.04
CA MET A 1 -2.37 -14.84 -12.72
C MET A 1 -2.96 -16.21 -12.49
N THR A 2 -2.74 -16.84 -11.32
CA THR A 2 -3.31 -18.16 -11.03
C THR A 2 -4.75 -18.02 -10.52
N ALA A 3 -5.55 -19.10 -10.59
CA ALA A 3 -6.93 -19.09 -10.08
C ALA A 3 -7.00 -18.71 -8.59
N LEU A 4 -6.03 -19.17 -7.79
CA LEU A 4 -5.91 -18.82 -6.37
C LEU A 4 -5.68 -17.33 -6.14
N VAL A 5 -4.81 -16.70 -6.94
CA VAL A 5 -4.56 -15.25 -6.84
C VAL A 5 -5.81 -14.46 -7.21
N GLN A 6 -6.54 -14.90 -8.25
CA GLN A 6 -7.79 -14.24 -8.65
C GLN A 6 -8.86 -14.34 -7.56
N GLU A 7 -9.00 -15.50 -6.92
CA GLU A 7 -9.96 -15.71 -5.83
C GLU A 7 -9.62 -14.86 -4.60
N LEU A 8 -8.34 -14.76 -4.26
CA LEU A 8 -7.85 -13.88 -3.18
C LEU A 8 -8.22 -12.42 -3.43
N LEU A 9 -7.96 -11.91 -4.65
CA LEU A 9 -8.29 -10.52 -5.03
C LEU A 9 -9.81 -10.27 -5.01
N ASN A 10 -10.59 -11.19 -5.60
CA ASN A 10 -12.05 -11.08 -5.57
C ASN A 10 -12.63 -11.11 -4.16
N THR A 11 -11.95 -11.80 -3.23
CA THR A 11 -12.36 -11.86 -1.82
C THR A 11 -11.99 -10.57 -1.11
N PHE A 12 -10.79 -10.05 -1.34
CA PHE A 12 -10.32 -8.76 -0.83
C PHE A 12 -11.24 -7.61 -1.24
N ASP A 13 -11.69 -7.58 -2.49
CA ASP A 13 -12.59 -6.54 -3.00
C ASP A 13 -13.96 -6.54 -2.32
N ARG A 14 -14.37 -7.63 -1.68
CA ARG A 14 -15.65 -7.76 -0.98
C ARG A 14 -15.58 -7.43 0.51
N LEU A 15 -14.37 -7.26 1.04
CA LEU A 15 -14.16 -6.91 2.45
C LEU A 15 -14.56 -5.47 2.74
N THR A 16 -14.97 -5.20 3.98
CA THR A 16 -15.12 -3.84 4.50
C THR A 16 -13.75 -3.18 4.67
N ASP A 17 -13.71 -1.85 4.77
CA ASP A 17 -12.43 -1.12 4.87
C ASP A 17 -11.59 -1.55 6.09
N SER A 18 -12.25 -1.87 7.22
CA SER A 18 -11.57 -2.41 8.40
C SER A 18 -10.94 -3.77 8.14
N GLU A 19 -11.68 -4.69 7.50
CA GLU A 19 -11.20 -6.04 7.19
C GLU A 19 -10.09 -6.01 6.12
N ARG A 20 -10.16 -5.08 5.17
CA ARG A 20 -9.09 -4.84 4.20
C ARG A 20 -7.81 -4.40 4.89
N LEU A 21 -7.91 -3.46 5.82
CA LEU A 21 -6.75 -2.98 6.58
C LEU A 21 -6.10 -4.12 7.38
N ASP A 22 -6.91 -4.93 8.07
CA ASP A 22 -6.43 -6.09 8.81
C ASP A 22 -5.72 -7.10 7.91
N LEU A 23 -6.31 -7.40 6.74
CA LEU A 23 -5.71 -8.32 5.77
C LEU A 23 -4.40 -7.78 5.20
N VAL A 24 -4.34 -6.50 4.84
CA VAL A 24 -3.11 -5.85 4.33
C VAL A 24 -2.00 -5.90 5.37
N LEU A 25 -2.29 -5.61 6.64
CA LEU A 25 -1.31 -5.69 7.72
C LEU A 25 -0.75 -7.11 7.88
N GLU A 26 -1.61 -8.12 7.81
CA GLU A 26 -1.19 -9.52 7.89
C GLU A 26 -0.36 -9.97 6.69
N ILE A 27 -0.66 -9.49 5.48
CA ILE A 27 0.20 -9.70 4.30
C ILE A 27 1.55 -9.03 4.52
N LEU A 28 1.57 -7.75 4.89
CA LEU A 28 2.81 -6.99 5.09
C LEU A 28 3.75 -7.67 6.07
N LYS A 29 3.24 -8.13 7.22
CA LYS A 29 4.01 -8.89 8.22
C LYS A 29 4.63 -10.17 7.64
N ARG A 30 3.93 -10.88 6.75
CA ARG A 30 4.43 -12.11 6.10
C ARG A 30 5.37 -11.81 4.94
N THR A 31 5.30 -10.62 4.37
CA THR A 31 6.18 -10.21 3.27
C THR A 31 7.52 -9.66 3.74
N VAL A 32 7.70 -9.33 5.03
CA VAL A 32 8.97 -8.83 5.57
C VAL A 32 10.16 -9.76 5.26
N ASP A 33 9.92 -11.07 5.22
CA ASP A 33 10.96 -12.07 4.92
C ASP A 33 11.18 -12.30 3.42
N LEU A 34 10.41 -11.62 2.55
CA LEU A 34 10.62 -11.67 1.11
C LEU A 34 11.74 -10.70 0.73
N ASP A 35 12.65 -11.17 -0.12
CA ASP A 35 13.67 -10.31 -0.75
C ASP A 35 12.97 -9.38 -1.75
N PHE A 36 12.60 -8.19 -1.27
CA PHE A 36 12.29 -7.07 -2.13
C PHE A 36 13.59 -6.43 -2.59
N SER A 37 13.71 -6.20 -3.90
CA SER A 37 14.80 -5.34 -4.37
C SER A 37 14.65 -3.98 -3.67
N PRO A 38 15.75 -3.40 -3.16
CA PRO A 38 15.69 -2.07 -2.60
C PRO A 38 15.12 -1.11 -3.65
N LEU A 39 14.28 -0.18 -3.21
CA LEU A 39 13.78 0.89 -4.07
C LEU A 39 14.96 1.64 -4.68
N SER A 40 14.82 2.04 -5.95
CA SER A 40 15.83 2.91 -6.57
C SER A 40 15.77 4.32 -5.96
N ASP A 41 16.85 5.09 -6.11
CA ASP A 41 16.86 6.49 -5.68
C ASP A 41 15.73 7.31 -6.34
N GLU A 42 15.42 7.02 -7.61
CA GLU A 42 14.30 7.65 -8.33
C GLU A 42 12.94 7.29 -7.70
N ASP A 43 12.74 6.02 -7.35
CA ASP A 43 11.51 5.59 -6.67
C ASP A 43 11.36 6.25 -5.31
N LEU A 44 12.46 6.40 -4.56
CA LEU A 44 12.44 7.06 -3.25
C LEU A 44 12.10 8.55 -3.37
N VAL A 45 12.69 9.25 -4.34
CA VAL A 45 12.38 10.67 -4.60
C VAL A 45 10.91 10.86 -4.98
N MET A 46 10.40 10.04 -5.91
CA MET A 46 9.01 10.13 -6.35
C MET A 46 8.02 9.86 -5.19
N ASN A 47 8.29 8.87 -4.35
CA ASN A 47 7.46 8.61 -3.16
C ASN A 47 7.51 9.76 -2.16
N ALA A 48 8.68 10.38 -1.96
CA ALA A 48 8.83 11.53 -1.08
C ALA A 48 8.05 12.73 -1.61
N GLU A 49 8.14 13.04 -2.90
CA GLU A 49 7.38 14.12 -3.54
C GLU A 49 5.86 13.93 -3.38
N GLY A 50 5.35 12.71 -3.60
CA GLY A 50 3.94 12.40 -3.38
C GLY A 50 3.51 12.69 -1.93
N LEU A 51 4.30 12.25 -0.95
CA LEU A 51 4.02 12.49 0.46
C LEU A 51 4.02 13.99 0.81
N PHE A 52 4.94 14.78 0.24
CA PHE A 52 4.96 16.23 0.45
C PHE A 52 3.71 16.91 -0.12
N LEU A 53 3.25 16.50 -1.30
CA LEU A 53 2.03 17.05 -1.91
C LEU A 53 0.79 16.74 -1.07
N ASP A 54 0.64 15.51 -0.58
CA ASP A 54 -0.48 15.11 0.27
C ASP A 54 -0.49 15.94 1.58
N LEU A 55 0.68 16.20 2.16
CA LEU A 55 0.83 17.02 3.37
C LEU A 55 0.53 18.50 3.12
N ASP A 56 0.96 19.05 1.98
CA ASP A 56 0.64 20.42 1.58
C ASP A 56 -0.88 20.60 1.38
N GLU A 57 -1.57 19.59 0.83
CA GLU A 57 -3.04 19.59 0.69
C GLU A 57 -3.72 19.57 2.07
N GLU A 58 -3.24 18.73 2.99
CA GLU A 58 -3.74 18.69 4.36
C GLU A 58 -3.52 20.04 5.09
N GLU A 59 -2.35 20.67 4.96
CA GLU A 59 -2.05 21.97 5.57
C GLU A 59 -2.97 23.07 5.02
N ALA A 60 -3.25 23.07 3.72
CA ALA A 60 -4.15 24.04 3.08
C ALA A 60 -5.60 23.94 3.55
N GLU A 61 -6.07 22.79 4.04
CA GLU A 61 -7.41 22.66 4.65
C GLU A 61 -7.52 23.36 6.01
N TYR A 62 -6.39 23.62 6.68
CA TYR A 62 -6.34 24.26 8.00
C TYR A 62 -6.00 25.77 7.97
N GLU A 63 -5.74 26.36 6.79
CA GLU A 63 -5.57 27.82 6.57
C GLU A 63 -6.88 28.55 6.20
#